data_AF-A0A8B8FGM6-F1
#
_entry.id   AF-A0A8B8FGM6-F1
#
_cell.length_a   1.000
_cell.length_b   1.000
_cell.length_c   1.000
_cell.angle_alpha   90.00
_cell.angle_beta   90.00
_cell.angle_gamma   90.00
#
_symmetry.space_group_name_H-M   'P 1'
#
loop_
_entity.id
_entity.type
_entity.pdbx_description
1 polymer ?
#
loop_
_entity_poly.entity_id
_entity_poly.type
_entity_poly.pdbx_seq_one_letter_code
_entity_poly.pdbx_strand_id
1 'polypeptide(L)'
;MTSIVHQENETDLNNSISSSTLNTNSNMIICKSEFHEQSDNKNALPNNPVQDCLTDIPKLNISISNVVTTFNVKSHLDLRYLAHHGINVEHKRENAMLIMKLRKPNATASIWSSGKIVCTGTTSETHAKIASRRFARIIQKLGYHNVTFSSYRVVNVLGSCSLPFPVKIIQFSEKYKKIAQYEPELHPGVTFKFKELKATLKIFSTGSITVTAPSVGNVNQAIEQIYPMVYPFRREKTAEDERVIRKSMTKKRNFTEIDENVTMHNSTNSVTKRRCDGLVIGIVKENNSENIIKQEYEDDL
;
A
#
# COMPACT_ATOMS: atom_id res chain seq x y z
N MET A 1 -28.83 16.96 61.61
CA MET A 1 -28.99 18.39 61.29
C MET A 1 -29.43 18.49 59.84
N THR A 2 -30.69 18.91 59.63
CA THR A 2 -31.33 19.52 58.41
C THR A 2 -31.10 18.86 57.04
N SER A 3 -32.02 18.19 56.33
CA SER A 3 -33.47 18.30 56.01
C SER A 3 -33.80 19.04 54.68
N ILE A 4 -34.59 18.34 53.82
CA ILE A 4 -35.61 18.83 52.82
C ILE A 4 -35.05 19.35 51.48
N VAL A 5 -35.57 19.15 50.25
CA VAL A 5 -36.62 18.38 49.50
C VAL A 5 -37.12 19.31 48.36
N HIS A 6 -37.63 18.72 47.25
CA HIS A 6 -38.43 19.29 46.12
C HIS A 6 -37.68 19.88 44.90
N GLN A 7 -38.16 19.79 43.65
CA GLN A 7 -39.20 19.01 42.95
C GLN A 7 -39.09 19.34 41.44
N GLU A 8 -39.76 18.53 40.62
CA GLU A 8 -39.92 18.45 39.16
C GLU A 8 -40.25 19.77 38.40
N ASN A 9 -39.98 19.79 37.08
CA ASN A 9 -41.05 19.85 36.06
C ASN A 9 -40.52 19.75 34.61
N GLU A 10 -41.21 18.91 33.83
CA GLU A 10 -41.21 18.82 32.36
C GLU A 10 -41.83 20.07 31.70
N THR A 11 -41.56 20.27 30.41
CA THR A 11 -42.60 20.57 29.40
C THR A 11 -42.03 20.45 27.99
N ASP A 12 -42.64 19.55 27.22
CA ASP A 12 -42.52 19.38 25.78
C ASP A 12 -43.00 20.62 25.01
N LEU A 13 -42.51 20.78 23.77
CA LEU A 13 -43.34 21.24 22.64
C LEU A 13 -42.72 20.85 21.30
N ASN A 14 -43.45 19.98 20.61
CA ASN A 14 -43.31 19.54 19.23
C ASN A 14 -43.41 20.69 18.22
N ASN A 15 -42.70 20.60 17.09
CA ASN A 15 -43.38 20.70 15.80
C ASN A 15 -42.58 20.09 14.63
N SER A 16 -43.21 19.11 13.99
CA SER A 16 -42.89 18.51 12.70
C SER A 16 -43.34 19.41 11.54
N ILE A 17 -42.64 19.41 10.40
CA ILE A 17 -43.22 19.41 9.03
C ILE A 17 -42.19 18.83 8.03
N SER A 18 -42.53 17.62 7.57
CA SER A 18 -42.56 17.04 6.22
C SER A 18 -41.73 17.57 5.03
N SER A 19 -41.12 16.58 4.34
CA SER A 19 -41.11 16.31 2.88
C SER A 19 -40.34 17.23 1.92
N SER A 20 -39.31 16.70 1.24
CA SER A 20 -39.40 16.17 -0.14
C SER A 20 -38.03 16.04 -0.86
N THR A 21 -37.78 14.84 -1.39
CA THR A 21 -37.13 14.44 -2.67
C THR A 21 -35.98 15.22 -3.34
N LEU A 22 -35.02 14.40 -3.83
CA LEU A 22 -34.27 14.48 -5.10
C LEU A 22 -32.89 15.19 -5.16
N ASN A 23 -31.87 14.32 -5.26
CA ASN A 23 -30.95 14.18 -6.40
C ASN A 23 -29.56 14.83 -6.38
N THR A 24 -28.62 14.04 -6.94
CA THR A 24 -27.37 14.39 -7.63
C THR A 24 -26.15 14.93 -6.87
N ASN A 25 -25.10 14.10 -6.85
CA ASN A 25 -23.71 14.40 -7.23
C ASN A 25 -23.24 15.86 -7.12
N SER A 26 -22.14 16.09 -6.38
CA SER A 26 -20.82 16.42 -6.96
C SER A 26 -19.89 17.03 -5.91
N ASN A 27 -18.68 16.49 -5.84
CA ASN A 27 -17.52 17.08 -5.20
C ASN A 27 -17.14 18.41 -5.86
N MET A 28 -16.90 19.46 -5.08
CA MET A 28 -15.75 20.37 -5.25
C MET A 28 -15.69 21.38 -4.10
N ILE A 29 -14.70 21.24 -3.21
CA ILE A 29 -14.29 22.32 -2.30
C ILE A 29 -12.92 22.79 -2.77
N ILE A 30 -12.90 23.94 -3.47
CA ILE A 30 -11.69 24.70 -3.75
C ILE A 30 -11.67 25.86 -2.75
N CYS A 31 -10.69 25.83 -1.84
CA CYS A 31 -10.36 26.98 -1.00
C CYS A 31 -9.81 28.11 -1.87
N LYS A 32 -10.59 29.19 -2.03
CA LYS A 32 -10.09 30.48 -2.52
C LYS A 32 -9.39 31.21 -1.38
N SER A 33 -8.12 31.50 -1.56
CA SER A 33 -7.38 32.54 -0.84
C SER A 33 -7.61 33.89 -1.52
N GLU A 34 -8.04 34.89 -0.77
CA GLU A 34 -8.12 36.29 -1.19
C GLU A 34 -6.72 36.93 -1.16
N PHE A 35 -6.31 37.53 -2.29
CA PHE A 35 -5.35 38.64 -2.31
C PHE A 35 -5.82 39.64 -3.37
N HIS A 36 -5.83 40.91 -2.97
CA HIS A 36 -6.38 42.05 -3.67
C HIS A 36 -5.22 42.81 -4.34
N GLU A 37 -5.29 43.05 -5.65
CA GLU A 37 -4.46 44.05 -6.35
C GLU A 37 -5.27 44.74 -7.47
N GLN A 38 -5.41 46.06 -7.35
CA GLN A 38 -5.75 47.05 -8.40
C GLN A 38 -4.43 47.43 -9.12
N SER A 39 -4.32 47.90 -10.37
CA SER A 39 -5.21 48.26 -11.47
C SER A 39 -4.34 48.58 -12.70
N ASP A 40 -4.89 48.35 -13.91
CA ASP A 40 -4.67 49.02 -15.20
C ASP A 40 -3.27 49.15 -15.86
N ASN A 41 -3.07 48.47 -17.00
CA ASN A 41 -2.90 49.17 -18.29
C ASN A 41 -3.08 48.26 -19.53
N LYS A 42 -3.59 48.86 -20.62
CA LYS A 42 -3.99 48.24 -21.90
C LYS A 42 -2.80 48.10 -22.87
N ASN A 43 -2.70 46.95 -23.56
CA ASN A 43 -2.33 46.85 -24.98
C ASN A 43 -2.49 45.40 -25.50
N ALA A 44 -2.95 45.26 -26.74
CA ALA A 44 -3.48 44.04 -27.33
C ALA A 44 -2.43 43.15 -28.04
N LEU A 45 -2.53 41.84 -27.79
CA LEU A 45 -2.34 40.64 -28.65
C LEU A 45 -0.99 40.40 -29.38
N PRO A 46 -0.47 39.14 -29.40
CA PRO A 46 -1.12 38.08 -30.17
C PRO A 46 -1.51 36.83 -29.36
N ASN A 47 -2.61 36.24 -29.81
CA ASN A 47 -3.21 34.99 -29.34
C ASN A 47 -2.20 33.83 -29.39
N ASN A 48 -1.79 33.34 -28.23
CA ASN A 48 -1.43 31.94 -28.05
C ASN A 48 -2.53 31.31 -27.20
N PRO A 49 -3.22 30.25 -27.67
CA PRO A 49 -4.10 29.49 -26.80
C PRO A 49 -3.23 28.75 -25.77
N VAL A 50 -3.03 29.36 -24.60
CA VAL A 50 -2.56 28.67 -23.40
C VAL A 50 -3.76 27.91 -22.83
N GLN A 51 -4.19 26.88 -23.54
CA GLN A 51 -5.32 26.06 -23.15
C GLN A 51 -5.06 24.60 -23.53
N ASP A 52 -3.88 24.08 -23.22
CA ASP A 52 -3.59 22.64 -23.29
C ASP A 52 -2.42 22.34 -22.37
N CYS A 53 -2.68 21.86 -21.13
CA CYS A 53 -1.79 20.95 -20.39
C CYS A 53 -2.23 20.72 -18.92
N LEU A 54 -3.44 20.21 -18.68
CA LEU A 54 -3.77 19.59 -17.38
C LEU A 54 -4.48 18.24 -17.48
N THR A 55 -4.49 17.59 -18.64
CA THR A 55 -5.30 16.39 -18.87
C THR A 55 -4.53 15.11 -19.19
N ASP A 56 -3.20 15.12 -19.11
CA ASP A 56 -2.39 13.90 -19.23
C ASP A 56 -1.43 13.81 -18.05
N ILE A 57 -1.93 13.42 -16.87
CA ILE A 57 -1.04 12.88 -15.84
C ILE A 57 -0.49 11.58 -16.44
N PRO A 58 0.81 11.50 -16.76
CA PRO A 58 1.35 10.27 -17.32
C PRO A 58 1.06 9.14 -16.35
N LYS A 59 0.54 8.02 -16.87
CA LYS A 59 0.16 6.86 -16.06
C LYS A 59 1.40 6.35 -15.32
N LEU A 60 1.55 6.77 -14.07
CA LEU A 60 2.69 6.39 -13.24
C LEU A 60 2.54 4.93 -12.82
N ASN A 61 3.62 4.16 -12.97
CA ASN A 61 3.64 2.78 -12.54
C ASN A 61 3.87 2.71 -11.02
N ILE A 62 2.78 2.50 -10.28
CA ILE A 62 2.80 2.33 -8.82
C ILE A 62 2.90 0.83 -8.53
N SER A 63 3.95 0.45 -7.81
CA SER A 63 4.18 -0.95 -7.40
C SER A 63 4.09 -1.08 -5.89
N ILE A 64 3.18 -1.93 -5.42
CA ILE A 64 3.04 -2.24 -3.99
C ILE A 64 4.04 -3.33 -3.63
N SER A 65 4.95 -3.00 -2.72
CA SER A 65 6.04 -3.90 -2.31
C SER A 65 5.65 -4.72 -1.07
N ASN A 66 4.91 -4.13 -0.14
CA ASN A 66 4.52 -4.81 1.09
C ASN A 66 3.22 -4.24 1.66
N VAL A 67 2.38 -5.12 2.18
CA VAL A 67 1.17 -4.82 2.92
C VAL A 67 1.29 -5.46 4.29
N VAL A 68 1.15 -4.64 5.33
CA VAL A 68 1.15 -5.06 6.73
C VAL A 68 -0.27 -5.02 7.24
N THR A 69 -0.76 -6.15 7.74
CA THR A 69 -2.09 -6.28 8.32
C THR A 69 -2.00 -6.80 9.73
N THR A 70 -3.06 -6.58 10.50
CA THR A 70 -3.19 -7.14 11.84
C THR A 70 -4.61 -7.61 12.06
N PHE A 71 -4.74 -8.68 12.82
CA PHE A 71 -6.01 -9.23 13.26
C PHE A 71 -5.83 -9.86 14.64
N ASN A 72 -6.93 -10.25 15.27
CA ASN A 72 -6.94 -10.86 16.59
C ASN A 72 -7.76 -12.15 16.56
N VAL A 73 -7.23 -13.21 17.19
CA VAL A 73 -7.89 -14.51 17.32
C VAL A 73 -8.80 -14.66 18.55
N LYS A 74 -8.82 -13.67 19.45
CA LYS A 74 -9.61 -13.61 20.71
C LYS A 74 -9.43 -14.83 21.62
N SER A 75 -8.26 -15.46 21.56
CA SER A 75 -7.91 -16.61 22.36
C SER A 75 -6.47 -16.47 22.85
N HIS A 76 -6.19 -16.96 24.06
CA HIS A 76 -4.83 -17.00 24.58
C HIS A 76 -4.08 -18.18 23.97
N LEU A 77 -2.94 -17.90 23.36
CA LEU A 77 -2.13 -18.88 22.64
C LEU A 77 -0.89 -19.26 23.46
N ASP A 78 -0.67 -20.55 23.64
CA ASP A 78 0.60 -21.05 24.16
C ASP A 78 1.59 -21.16 23.00
N LEU A 79 2.50 -20.18 22.93
CA LEU A 79 3.50 -20.10 21.88
C LEU A 79 4.48 -21.28 21.91
N ARG A 80 4.72 -21.92 23.06
CA ARG A 80 5.59 -23.09 23.16
C ARG A 80 4.91 -24.31 22.55
N TYR A 81 3.63 -24.50 22.86
CA TYR A 81 2.83 -25.55 22.27
C TYR A 81 2.74 -25.41 20.75
N LEU A 82 2.43 -24.20 20.26
CA LEU A 82 2.39 -23.90 18.82
C LEU A 82 3.75 -24.07 18.13
N ALA A 83 4.86 -23.77 18.81
CA ALA A 83 6.20 -23.98 18.26
C ALA A 83 6.56 -25.46 18.10
N HIS A 84 6.05 -26.32 18.99
CA HIS A 84 6.33 -27.75 18.96
C HIS A 84 5.50 -28.50 17.91
N HIS A 85 4.24 -28.10 17.73
CA HIS A 85 3.31 -28.77 16.82
C HIS A 85 3.17 -28.08 15.45
N GLY A 86 3.59 -26.81 15.36
CA GLY A 86 3.47 -26.02 14.14
C GLY A 86 4.58 -26.31 13.11
N ILE A 87 4.24 -26.16 11.84
CA ILE A 87 5.16 -26.34 10.71
C ILE A 87 5.59 -24.96 10.20
N ASN A 88 6.88 -24.80 9.83
CA ASN A 88 7.45 -23.54 9.37
C ASN A 88 7.31 -22.41 10.41
N VAL A 89 7.55 -22.76 11.66
CA VAL A 89 7.42 -21.88 12.82
C VAL A 89 8.78 -21.69 13.50
N GLU A 90 9.07 -20.45 13.90
CA GLU A 90 10.25 -20.07 14.68
C GLU A 90 9.80 -19.31 15.93
N HIS A 91 10.16 -19.80 17.11
CA HIS A 91 9.79 -19.17 18.38
C HIS A 91 10.91 -18.24 18.87
N LYS A 92 10.65 -16.93 18.87
CA LYS A 92 11.55 -15.92 19.40
C LYS A 92 11.19 -15.58 20.84
N ARG A 93 11.86 -16.27 21.78
CA ARG A 93 11.63 -16.10 23.23
C ARG A 93 11.94 -14.68 23.72
N GLU A 94 12.98 -14.06 23.18
CA GLU A 94 13.40 -12.68 23.53
C GLU A 94 12.27 -11.66 23.32
N ASN A 95 11.49 -11.85 22.25
CA ASN A 95 10.44 -10.91 21.86
C ASN A 95 9.03 -11.42 22.23
N ALA A 96 8.94 -12.54 22.94
CA ALA A 96 7.69 -13.24 23.28
C ALA A 96 6.75 -13.39 22.06
N MET A 97 7.30 -13.74 20.90
CA MET A 97 6.54 -13.89 19.66
C MET A 97 6.91 -15.16 18.90
N LEU A 98 5.93 -15.68 18.19
CA LEU A 98 6.05 -16.82 17.31
C LEU A 98 5.98 -16.34 15.86
N ILE A 99 6.98 -16.67 15.06
CA ILE A 99 7.00 -16.35 13.63
C ILE A 99 6.54 -17.58 12.87
N MET A 100 5.51 -17.45 12.05
CA MET A 100 5.00 -18.52 11.19
C MET A 100 5.07 -18.06 9.73
N LYS A 101 5.61 -18.89 8.84
CA LYS A 101 5.76 -18.57 7.42
C LYS A 101 4.79 -19.36 6.56
N LEU A 102 4.19 -18.70 5.59
CA LEU A 102 3.29 -19.26 4.58
C LEU A 102 3.87 -19.04 3.19
N ARG A 103 3.86 -20.09 2.35
CA ARG A 103 4.41 -20.02 0.98
C ARG A 103 3.43 -19.41 -0.02
N LYS A 104 2.14 -19.73 0.09
CA LYS A 104 1.08 -19.25 -0.81
C LYS A 104 -0.09 -18.67 -0.01
N PRO A 105 -0.46 -17.39 -0.17
CA PRO A 105 0.43 -16.32 -0.63
C PRO A 105 1.69 -16.24 0.26
N ASN A 106 2.79 -15.72 -0.28
CA ASN A 106 4.01 -15.53 0.50
C ASN A 106 3.74 -14.53 1.62
N ALA A 107 3.79 -14.97 2.87
CA ALA A 107 3.45 -14.16 4.02
C ALA A 107 4.16 -14.68 5.28
N THR A 108 4.46 -13.77 6.19
CA THR A 108 4.99 -14.08 7.51
C THR A 108 4.08 -13.49 8.57
N ALA A 109 3.59 -14.34 9.48
CA ALA A 109 2.83 -13.94 10.64
C ALA A 109 3.72 -13.87 11.88
N SER A 110 3.66 -12.76 12.59
CA SER A 110 4.13 -12.63 13.97
C SER A 110 2.92 -12.79 14.89
N ILE A 111 2.97 -13.79 15.77
CA ILE A 111 1.88 -14.20 16.66
C ILE A 111 2.32 -13.96 18.10
N TRP A 112 1.49 -13.28 18.87
CA TRP A 112 1.71 -13.06 20.31
C TRP A 112 0.77 -13.95 21.14
N SER A 113 1.14 -14.25 22.39
CA SER A 113 0.33 -15.08 23.30
C SER A 113 -1.06 -14.48 23.58
N SER A 114 -1.20 -13.16 23.45
CA SER A 114 -2.48 -12.44 23.55
C SER A 114 -3.47 -12.73 22.41
N GLY A 115 -3.07 -13.49 21.40
CA GLY A 115 -3.89 -13.75 20.22
C GLY A 115 -3.87 -12.62 19.18
N LYS A 116 -3.09 -11.55 19.43
CA LYS A 116 -2.78 -10.57 18.38
C LYS A 116 -1.87 -11.22 17.35
N ILE A 117 -2.16 -10.97 16.07
CA ILE A 117 -1.35 -11.43 14.95
C ILE A 117 -1.09 -10.26 14.01
N VAL A 118 0.15 -10.15 13.53
CA VAL A 118 0.58 -9.20 12.49
C VAL A 118 1.09 -10.00 11.32
N CYS A 119 0.53 -9.76 10.14
CA CYS A 119 0.91 -10.42 8.89
C CYS A 119 1.65 -9.42 8.01
N THR A 120 2.78 -9.86 7.43
CA THR A 120 3.64 -9.06 6.56
C THR A 120 4.12 -9.88 5.36
N GLY A 121 4.64 -9.22 4.32
CA GLY A 121 5.31 -9.87 3.18
C GLY A 121 4.45 -10.02 1.93
N THR A 122 3.14 -9.75 2.02
CA THR A 122 2.24 -9.79 0.86
C THR A 122 2.31 -8.51 0.05
N THR A 123 2.21 -8.61 -1.28
CA THR A 123 2.24 -7.47 -2.22
C THR A 123 0.87 -6.86 -2.52
N SER A 124 -0.22 -7.45 -2.00
CA SER A 124 -1.60 -6.99 -2.25
C SER A 124 -2.45 -7.12 -0.99
N GLU A 125 -3.42 -6.21 -0.82
CA GLU A 125 -4.39 -6.24 0.28
C GLU A 125 -5.28 -7.49 0.23
N THR A 126 -5.64 -7.96 -0.97
CA THR A 126 -6.46 -9.17 -1.15
C THR A 126 -5.69 -10.41 -0.68
N HIS A 127 -4.45 -10.55 -1.11
CA HIS A 127 -3.54 -11.61 -0.66
C HIS A 127 -3.28 -11.53 0.83
N ALA A 128 -3.11 -10.33 1.39
CA ALA A 128 -2.93 -10.15 2.84
C ALA A 128 -4.13 -10.68 3.65
N LYS A 129 -5.35 -10.44 3.16
CA LYS A 129 -6.58 -10.94 3.80
C LYS A 129 -6.67 -12.47 3.73
N ILE A 130 -6.35 -13.05 2.57
CA ILE A 130 -6.31 -14.51 2.38
C ILE A 130 -5.25 -15.15 3.30
N ALA A 131 -4.04 -14.58 3.34
CA ALA A 131 -2.96 -15.03 4.22
C ALA A 131 -3.40 -15.03 5.69
N SER A 132 -3.99 -13.91 6.13
CA SER A 132 -4.45 -13.72 7.50
C SER A 132 -5.50 -14.78 7.91
N ARG A 133 -6.45 -15.09 7.01
CA ARG A 133 -7.43 -16.17 7.23
C ARG A 133 -6.78 -17.55 7.27
N ARG A 134 -5.78 -17.81 6.41
CA ARG A 134 -5.03 -19.06 6.42
C ARG A 134 -4.29 -19.26 7.74
N PHE A 135 -3.63 -18.23 8.26
CA PHE A 135 -2.99 -18.29 9.58
C PHE A 135 -3.98 -18.61 10.69
N ALA A 136 -5.15 -17.95 10.72
CA ALA A 136 -6.19 -18.27 11.69
C ALA A 136 -6.65 -19.73 11.59
N ARG A 137 -6.81 -20.25 10.36
CA ARG A 137 -7.21 -21.65 10.12
C ARG A 137 -6.13 -22.65 10.56
N ILE A 138 -4.85 -22.35 10.34
CA ILE A 138 -3.74 -23.20 10.81
C ILE A 138 -3.79 -23.29 12.34
N ILE A 139 -3.95 -22.17 13.03
CA ILE A 139 -4.04 -22.15 14.50
C ILE A 139 -5.25 -22.96 15.00
N GLN A 140 -6.40 -22.87 14.32
CA GLN A 140 -7.56 -23.71 14.62
C GLN A 140 -7.27 -25.21 14.47
N LYS A 141 -6.58 -25.60 13.39
CA LYS A 141 -6.20 -27.00 13.14
C LYS A 141 -5.18 -27.54 14.15
N LEU A 142 -4.40 -26.67 14.78
CA LEU A 142 -3.44 -27.02 15.83
C LEU A 142 -4.08 -27.21 17.22
N GLY A 143 -5.42 -27.21 17.34
CA GLY A 143 -6.13 -27.51 18.59
C GLY A 143 -6.78 -26.31 19.28
N TYR A 144 -6.67 -25.09 18.70
CA TYR A 144 -7.35 -23.90 19.23
C TYR A 144 -8.70 -23.67 18.55
N HIS A 145 -9.70 -24.50 18.89
CA HIS A 145 -11.03 -24.45 18.25
C HIS A 145 -11.80 -23.15 18.49
N ASN A 146 -11.52 -22.45 19.60
CA ASN A 146 -12.20 -21.20 19.97
C ASN A 146 -11.63 -19.94 19.29
N VAL A 147 -10.77 -20.10 18.28
CA VAL A 147 -10.17 -18.99 17.54
C VAL A 147 -11.17 -18.33 16.61
N THR A 148 -11.34 -17.02 16.75
CA THR A 148 -12.23 -16.20 15.92
C THR A 148 -11.45 -15.19 15.10
N PHE A 149 -11.75 -15.04 13.81
CA PHE A 149 -11.08 -14.02 12.99
C PHE A 149 -11.71 -12.64 13.20
N SER A 150 -11.12 -11.82 14.06
CA SER A 150 -11.68 -10.52 14.46
C SER A 150 -10.69 -9.36 14.29
N SER A 151 -11.22 -8.13 14.33
CA SER A 151 -10.42 -6.89 14.35
C SER A 151 -9.37 -6.79 13.23
N TYR A 152 -9.66 -7.37 12.07
CA TYR A 152 -8.80 -7.29 10.89
C TYR A 152 -8.71 -5.86 10.38
N ARG A 153 -7.49 -5.35 10.21
CA ARG A 153 -7.22 -4.06 9.56
C ARG A 153 -5.89 -4.07 8.84
N VAL A 154 -5.79 -3.26 7.79
CA VAL A 154 -4.51 -2.88 7.19
C VAL A 154 -3.85 -1.85 8.11
N VAL A 155 -2.58 -2.07 8.43
CA VAL A 155 -1.80 -1.18 9.30
C VAL A 155 -1.00 -0.21 8.44
N ASN A 156 -0.34 -0.75 7.42
CA ASN A 156 0.57 0.01 6.59
C ASN A 156 0.74 -0.65 5.23
N VAL A 157 0.90 0.16 4.21
CA VAL A 157 1.17 -0.22 2.83
C VAL A 157 2.42 0.52 2.39
N LEU A 158 3.38 -0.24 1.87
CA LEU A 158 4.60 0.26 1.27
C LEU A 158 4.47 0.19 -0.26
N GLY A 159 4.30 1.36 -0.87
CA GLY A 159 4.33 1.55 -2.31
C GLY A 159 5.66 2.12 -2.79
N SER A 160 5.99 1.85 -4.04
CA SER A 160 7.07 2.53 -4.74
C SER A 160 6.63 2.95 -6.13
N CYS A 161 7.05 4.15 -6.54
CA CYS A 161 6.76 4.76 -7.82
C CYS A 161 8.05 5.33 -8.39
N SER A 162 8.22 5.27 -9.70
CA SER A 162 9.35 5.91 -10.39
C SER A 162 8.81 6.98 -11.32
N LEU A 163 9.25 8.22 -11.08
CA LEU A 163 8.95 9.33 -11.98
C LEU A 163 9.79 9.20 -13.26
N PRO A 164 9.28 9.71 -14.40
CA PRO A 164 10.01 9.64 -15.67
C PRO A 164 11.23 10.57 -15.73
N PHE A 165 11.45 11.43 -14.72
CA PHE A 165 12.53 12.41 -14.65
C PHE A 165 13.19 12.45 -13.26
N PRO A 166 14.49 12.78 -13.16
CA PRO A 166 15.15 13.11 -11.90
C PRO A 166 14.62 14.42 -11.29
N VAL A 167 14.81 14.58 -9.98
CA VAL A 167 14.26 15.70 -9.20
C VAL A 167 15.38 16.48 -8.51
N LYS A 168 15.27 17.82 -8.53
CA LYS A 168 16.09 18.75 -7.75
C LYS A 168 15.58 18.82 -6.31
N ILE A 169 15.89 17.78 -5.54
CA ILE A 169 15.34 17.57 -4.20
C ILE A 169 15.71 18.66 -3.17
N ILE A 170 16.87 19.31 -3.33
CA ILE A 170 17.32 20.41 -2.47
C ILE A 170 16.36 21.59 -2.61
N GLN A 171 16.17 22.08 -3.83
CA GLN A 171 15.25 23.19 -4.15
C GLN A 171 13.80 22.86 -3.77
N PHE A 172 13.38 21.60 -3.97
CA PHE A 172 12.07 21.13 -3.53
C PHE A 172 11.92 21.22 -1.99
N SER A 173 12.92 20.76 -1.25
CA SER A 173 12.91 20.80 0.22
C SER A 173 12.92 22.22 0.78
N GLU A 174 13.62 23.15 0.13
CA GLU A 174 13.64 24.56 0.49
C GLU A 174 12.27 25.22 0.29
N LYS A 175 11.61 24.97 -0.85
CA LYS A 175 10.26 25.50 -1.11
C LYS A 175 9.23 24.97 -0.12
N TYR A 176 9.31 23.69 0.22
CA TYR A 176 8.34 23.02 1.10
C TYR A 176 8.87 22.77 2.52
N LYS A 177 9.76 23.63 3.03
CA LYS A 177 10.48 23.44 4.31
C LYS A 177 9.60 23.16 5.53
N LYS A 178 8.33 23.59 5.52
CA LYS A 178 7.36 23.32 6.61
C LYS A 178 6.89 21.86 6.68
N ILE A 179 6.95 21.14 5.57
CA ILE A 179 6.38 19.77 5.42
C ILE A 179 7.39 18.75 4.87
N ALA A 180 8.45 19.22 4.22
CA ALA A 180 9.55 18.44 3.68
C ALA A 180 10.78 18.57 4.58
N GLN A 181 11.36 17.43 4.96
CA GLN A 181 12.58 17.35 5.74
C GLN A 181 13.67 16.67 4.92
N TYR A 182 14.80 17.36 4.75
CA TYR A 182 15.95 16.86 4.00
C TYR A 182 17.21 17.02 4.83
N GLU A 183 17.80 15.88 5.21
CA GLU A 183 19.02 15.80 6.00
C GLU A 183 19.96 14.83 5.28
N PRO A 184 20.76 15.30 4.29
CA PRO A 184 21.56 14.44 3.42
C PRO A 184 22.55 13.54 4.18
N GLU A 185 23.07 14.03 5.30
CA GLU A 185 23.98 13.29 6.20
C GLU A 185 23.28 12.10 6.87
N LEU A 186 21.97 12.18 7.09
CA LEU A 186 21.18 11.10 7.70
C LEU A 186 20.56 10.18 6.65
N HIS A 187 20.07 10.74 5.53
CA HIS A 187 19.37 9.98 4.50
C HIS A 187 19.37 10.71 3.14
N PRO A 188 19.62 9.99 2.03
CA PRO A 188 19.79 10.62 0.70
C PRO A 188 18.49 11.14 0.06
N GLY A 189 17.32 10.76 0.59
CA GLY A 189 16.01 11.17 0.08
C GLY A 189 15.26 12.12 1.03
N VAL A 190 14.49 13.04 0.47
CA VAL A 190 13.62 13.98 1.19
C VAL A 190 12.42 13.25 1.76
N THR A 191 12.14 13.46 3.04
CA THR A 191 10.92 12.95 3.69
C THR A 191 9.82 14.01 3.59
N PHE A 192 8.72 13.68 2.94
CA PHE A 192 7.56 14.55 2.77
C PHE A 192 6.34 13.90 3.43
N LYS A 193 5.61 14.63 4.28
CA LYS A 193 4.48 14.08 5.05
C LYS A 193 3.16 14.75 4.68
N PHE A 194 2.21 13.98 4.16
CA PHE A 194 0.81 14.40 4.00
C PHE A 194 0.04 14.13 5.29
N LYS A 195 -0.32 15.20 6.02
CA LYS A 195 -1.08 15.08 7.28
C LYS A 195 -2.49 14.55 7.05
N GLU A 196 -3.17 15.00 5.99
CA GLU A 196 -4.54 14.60 5.65
C GLU A 196 -4.65 13.12 5.28
N LEU A 197 -3.75 12.64 4.41
CA LEU A 197 -3.72 11.24 3.96
C LEU A 197 -3.03 10.28 4.94
N LYS A 198 -2.40 10.82 6.00
CA LYS A 198 -1.49 10.10 6.91
C LYS A 198 -0.41 9.32 6.15
N ALA A 199 0.06 9.87 5.03
CA ALA A 199 1.04 9.25 4.15
C ALA A 199 2.40 9.93 4.30
N THR A 200 3.47 9.13 4.29
CA THR A 200 4.86 9.60 4.31
C THR A 200 5.55 9.15 3.03
N LEU A 201 6.12 10.10 2.30
CA LEU A 201 6.84 9.88 1.07
C LEU A 201 8.32 10.11 1.30
N LYS A 202 9.14 9.28 0.67
CA LYS A 202 10.57 9.49 0.52
C LYS A 202 10.88 9.69 -0.94
N ILE A 203 11.30 10.90 -1.30
CA ILE A 203 11.59 11.31 -2.67
C ILE A 203 13.11 11.34 -2.85
N PHE A 204 13.61 10.59 -3.83
CA PHE A 204 15.03 10.51 -4.15
C PHE A 204 15.35 11.41 -5.33
N SER A 205 16.60 11.87 -5.41
CA SER A 205 17.10 12.71 -6.50
C SER A 205 16.95 12.05 -7.88
N THR A 206 16.93 10.71 -7.92
CA THR A 206 16.71 9.89 -9.13
C THR A 206 15.29 9.94 -9.69
N GLY A 207 14.33 10.53 -8.96
CA GLY A 207 12.90 10.47 -9.30
C GLY A 207 12.18 9.22 -8.77
N SER A 208 12.88 8.35 -8.04
CA SER A 208 12.24 7.26 -7.29
C SER A 208 11.52 7.82 -6.07
N ILE A 209 10.32 7.31 -5.79
CA ILE A 209 9.50 7.69 -4.65
C ILE A 209 9.07 6.42 -3.90
N THR A 210 9.33 6.37 -2.61
CA THR A 210 8.76 5.36 -1.71
C THR A 210 7.64 5.98 -0.91
N VAL A 211 6.49 5.33 -0.82
CA VAL A 211 5.30 5.81 -0.12
C VAL A 211 4.90 4.83 0.96
N THR A 212 4.64 5.36 2.16
CA THR A 212 4.15 4.60 3.30
C THR A 212 2.81 5.21 3.73
N ALA A 213 1.72 4.45 3.63
CA ALA A 213 0.36 4.95 3.87
C ALA A 213 -0.54 3.86 4.49
N PRO A 214 -1.70 4.20 5.10
CA PRO A 214 -2.55 3.21 5.76
C PRO A 214 -3.33 2.29 4.81
N SER A 215 -3.44 2.64 3.52
CA SER A 215 -4.15 1.85 2.50
C SER A 215 -3.54 2.05 1.11
N VAL A 216 -3.79 1.13 0.17
CA VAL A 216 -3.38 1.26 -1.23
C VAL A 216 -4.04 2.48 -1.89
N GLY A 217 -5.29 2.79 -1.55
CA GLY A 217 -5.97 4.00 -2.05
C GLY A 217 -5.24 5.29 -1.65
N ASN A 218 -4.77 5.38 -0.40
CA ASN A 218 -4.01 6.53 0.07
C ASN A 218 -2.63 6.62 -0.59
N VAL A 219 -2.01 5.50 -0.97
CA VAL A 219 -0.77 5.51 -1.76
C VAL A 219 -1.01 6.16 -3.12
N ASN A 220 -2.08 5.78 -3.82
CA ASN A 220 -2.40 6.33 -5.15
C ASN A 220 -2.68 7.84 -5.07
N GLN A 221 -3.53 8.26 -4.13
CA GLN A 221 -3.84 9.68 -3.92
C GLN A 221 -2.59 10.49 -3.55
N ALA A 222 -1.70 9.93 -2.73
CA ALA A 222 -0.46 10.60 -2.37
C ALA A 222 0.48 10.80 -3.57
N ILE A 223 0.52 9.84 -4.51
CA ILE A 223 1.28 9.96 -5.75
C ILE A 223 0.66 11.00 -6.70
N GLU A 224 -0.67 11.02 -6.82
CA GLU A 224 -1.39 12.01 -7.63
C GLU A 224 -1.18 13.44 -7.12
N GLN A 225 -1.19 13.63 -5.79
CA GLN A 225 -0.95 14.94 -5.17
C GLN A 225 0.52 15.39 -5.25
N ILE A 226 1.49 14.48 -5.11
CA ILE A 226 2.91 14.86 -5.11
C ILE A 226 3.43 15.16 -6.51
N TYR A 227 2.88 14.52 -7.55
CA TYR A 227 3.33 14.69 -8.93
C TYR A 227 3.38 16.16 -9.39
N PRO A 228 2.29 16.96 -9.30
CA PRO A 228 2.32 18.37 -9.70
C PRO A 228 3.25 19.22 -8.82
N MET A 229 3.47 18.85 -7.55
CA MET A 229 4.38 19.58 -6.67
C MET A 229 5.85 19.39 -7.04
N VAL A 230 6.19 18.21 -7.56
CA VAL A 230 7.56 17.83 -7.92
C VAL A 230 7.89 18.16 -9.37
N TYR A 231 6.90 18.22 -10.25
CA TYR A 231 7.07 18.50 -11.69
C TYR A 231 7.87 19.77 -12.04
N PRO A 232 7.74 20.91 -11.32
CA PRO A 232 8.55 22.11 -11.56
C PRO A 232 10.04 21.93 -11.23
N PHE A 233 10.37 20.95 -10.38
CA PHE A 233 11.73 20.66 -9.93
C PHE A 233 12.41 19.55 -10.73
N ARG A 234 11.84 19.19 -11.89
CA ARG A 234 12.44 18.20 -12.78
C ARG A 234 13.80 18.66 -13.30
N ARG A 235 14.67 17.69 -13.53
CA ARG A 235 15.98 17.85 -14.15
C ARG A 235 16.03 16.95 -15.39
N GLU A 236 16.78 17.35 -16.41
CA GLU A 236 17.07 16.47 -17.55
C GLU A 236 17.91 15.28 -17.10
N LYS A 237 17.70 14.12 -17.73
CA LYS A 237 18.48 12.92 -17.38
C LYS A 237 19.92 13.11 -17.84
N THR A 238 20.85 13.12 -16.89
CA THR A 238 22.27 13.04 -17.20
C THR A 238 22.67 11.59 -17.46
N ALA A 239 23.73 11.35 -18.24
CA ALA A 239 24.27 10.01 -18.48
C ALA A 239 24.60 9.21 -17.20
N GLU A 240 24.92 9.90 -16.10
CA GLU A 240 25.16 9.27 -14.80
C GLU A 240 23.86 8.79 -14.13
N ASP A 241 22.77 9.55 -14.23
CA ASP A 241 21.45 9.13 -13.72
C ASP A 241 20.98 7.87 -14.46
N GLU A 242 21.25 7.76 -15.76
CA GLU A 242 20.96 6.54 -16.52
C GLU A 242 21.77 5.33 -16.06
N ARG A 243 23.06 5.53 -15.71
CA ARG A 243 23.91 4.45 -15.17
C ARG A 243 23.39 3.97 -13.82
N VAL A 244 22.96 4.89 -12.94
CA VAL A 244 22.36 4.56 -11.64
C VAL A 244 21.06 3.80 -11.81
N ILE A 245 20.17 4.25 -12.71
CA ILE A 245 18.92 3.56 -13.04
C ILE A 245 19.22 2.15 -13.58
N ARG A 246 20.14 2.00 -14.54
CA ARG A 246 20.53 0.69 -15.10
C ARG A 246 21.08 -0.26 -14.02
N LYS A 247 22.01 0.20 -13.17
CA LYS A 247 22.54 -0.60 -12.05
C LYS A 247 21.43 -1.07 -11.10
N SER A 248 20.47 -0.19 -10.79
CA SER A 248 19.33 -0.53 -9.92
C SER A 248 18.40 -1.57 -10.54
N MET A 249 18.17 -1.53 -11.86
CA MET A 249 17.37 -2.52 -12.58
C MET A 249 18.05 -3.87 -12.67
N THR A 250 19.36 -3.92 -12.96
CA THR A 250 20.12 -5.19 -13.01
C THR A 250 20.12 -5.88 -11.65
N LYS A 251 20.27 -5.13 -10.56
CA LYS A 251 20.18 -5.69 -9.20
C LYS A 251 18.79 -6.25 -8.89
N LYS A 252 17.72 -5.59 -9.36
CA LYS A 252 16.33 -6.05 -9.17
C LYS A 252 16.04 -7.32 -9.97
N ARG A 253 16.52 -7.42 -11.22
CA ARG A 253 16.41 -8.62 -12.06
C ARG A 253 17.11 -9.82 -11.45
N ASN A 254 18.34 -9.64 -10.98
CA ASN A 254 19.10 -10.72 -10.34
C ASN A 254 18.42 -11.19 -9.04
N PHE A 255 17.73 -10.32 -8.31
CA PHE A 255 16.95 -10.72 -7.13
C PHE A 255 15.73 -11.58 -7.50
N THR A 256 14.97 -11.17 -8.52
CA THR A 256 13.83 -11.98 -9.04
C THR A 256 14.27 -13.32 -9.63
N GLU A 257 15.40 -13.37 -10.34
CA GLU A 257 15.93 -14.63 -10.89
C GLU A 257 16.43 -15.59 -9.80
N ILE A 258 16.95 -15.09 -8.68
CA ILE A 258 17.31 -15.95 -7.54
C ILE A 258 16.06 -16.55 -6.90
N ASP A 259 14.98 -15.79 -6.73
CA ASP A 259 13.71 -16.31 -6.19
C ASP A 259 13.05 -17.34 -7.13
N GLU A 260 13.18 -17.18 -8.45
CA GLU A 260 12.71 -18.15 -9.45
C GLU A 260 13.60 -19.41 -9.50
N ASN A 261 14.92 -19.27 -9.46
CA ASN A 261 15.85 -20.41 -9.49
C ASN A 261 15.85 -21.22 -8.18
N VAL A 262 15.65 -20.59 -7.02
CA VAL A 262 15.40 -21.28 -5.73
C VAL A 262 14.06 -22.02 -5.76
N THR A 263 13.08 -21.53 -6.52
CA THR A 263 11.80 -22.22 -6.71
C THR A 263 11.92 -23.43 -7.65
N MET A 264 12.81 -23.39 -8.64
CA MET A 264 13.04 -24.50 -9.58
C MET A 264 13.96 -25.61 -9.03
N HIS A 265 14.90 -25.30 -8.12
CA HIS A 265 15.82 -26.31 -7.58
C HIS A 265 15.22 -27.23 -6.50
N ASN A 266 14.01 -26.95 -5.99
CA ASN A 266 13.30 -27.83 -5.05
C ASN A 266 12.28 -28.79 -5.72
N SER A 267 12.32 -28.89 -7.05
CA SER A 267 11.55 -29.86 -7.83
C SER A 267 12.43 -30.52 -8.87
N THR A 268 13.32 -31.42 -8.42
CA THR A 268 13.96 -32.41 -9.31
C THR A 268 13.83 -33.81 -8.71
N ASN A 269 12.73 -34.47 -9.05
CA ASN A 269 12.70 -35.94 -9.13
C ASN A 269 12.51 -36.32 -10.60
N SER A 270 13.53 -36.98 -11.14
CA SER A 270 13.59 -37.88 -12.29
C SER A 270 12.46 -37.84 -13.33
N VAL A 271 12.73 -37.26 -14.51
CA VAL A 271 12.19 -37.77 -15.77
C VAL A 271 13.25 -37.66 -16.86
N THR A 272 13.52 -38.79 -17.51
CA THR A 272 14.45 -39.03 -18.61
C THR A 272 14.09 -38.20 -19.85
N LYS A 273 15.09 -37.51 -20.41
CA LYS A 273 14.98 -36.61 -21.56
C LYS A 273 15.10 -37.41 -22.87
N ARG A 274 14.01 -37.54 -23.63
CA ARG A 274 14.09 -37.86 -25.07
C ARG A 274 14.03 -36.56 -25.87
N ARG A 275 14.91 -36.50 -26.87
CA ARG A 275 15.18 -35.40 -27.79
C ARG A 275 14.12 -35.42 -28.90
N CYS A 276 13.45 -34.31 -29.18
CA CYS A 276 12.83 -34.02 -30.47
C CYS A 276 12.89 -32.51 -30.73
N ASP A 277 13.49 -32.17 -31.86
CA ASP A 277 13.60 -30.83 -32.43
C ASP A 277 12.24 -30.36 -33.01
N GLY A 278 12.00 -29.05 -33.07
CA GLY A 278 10.83 -28.52 -33.80
C GLY A 278 10.39 -27.12 -33.36
N LEU A 279 10.91 -26.12 -34.06
CA LEU A 279 10.47 -24.73 -34.06
C LEU A 279 9.07 -24.61 -34.70
N VAL A 280 8.07 -24.10 -33.99
CA VAL A 280 6.87 -23.47 -34.60
C VAL A 280 6.42 -22.28 -33.74
N ILE A 281 6.40 -21.11 -34.37
CA ILE A 281 5.83 -19.86 -33.89
C ILE A 281 4.31 -19.93 -34.06
N GLY A 282 3.55 -19.61 -33.01
CA GLY A 282 2.08 -19.57 -33.05
C GLY A 282 1.50 -18.50 -32.12
N ILE A 283 0.82 -17.54 -32.73
CA ILE A 283 0.11 -16.40 -32.13
C ILE A 283 -1.05 -16.89 -31.23
N VAL A 284 -1.17 -16.35 -30.01
CA VAL A 284 -2.36 -16.56 -29.16
C VAL A 284 -3.05 -15.22 -28.92
N LYS A 285 -4.30 -15.14 -29.37
CA LYS A 285 -5.30 -14.11 -29.01
C LYS A 285 -5.81 -14.42 -27.61
N GLU A 286 -5.76 -13.45 -26.70
CA GLU A 286 -6.45 -13.54 -25.41
C GLU A 286 -7.94 -13.23 -25.58
N ASN A 287 -8.80 -14.21 -25.30
CA ASN A 287 -10.22 -14.03 -25.02
C ASN A 287 -10.59 -14.90 -23.79
N ASN A 288 -11.24 -14.26 -22.81
CA ASN A 288 -12.07 -14.80 -21.73
C ASN A 288 -11.48 -15.79 -20.71
N SER A 289 -11.18 -15.27 -19.51
CA SER A 289 -11.03 -16.06 -18.28
C SER A 289 -12.00 -15.56 -17.18
N GLU A 290 -13.30 -15.86 -17.33
CA GLU A 290 -14.29 -15.72 -16.25
C GLU A 290 -14.79 -17.06 -15.67
N ASN A 291 -14.26 -18.21 -16.12
CA ASN A 291 -14.82 -19.52 -15.73
C ASN A 291 -13.90 -20.47 -14.94
N ILE A 292 -12.76 -20.01 -14.42
CA ILE A 292 -11.84 -20.90 -13.67
C ILE A 292 -12.08 -20.89 -12.13
N ILE A 293 -12.93 -20.00 -11.61
CA ILE A 293 -13.06 -19.79 -10.14
C ILE A 293 -14.01 -20.80 -9.45
N LYS A 294 -14.71 -21.68 -10.17
CA LYS A 294 -15.73 -22.56 -9.57
C LYS A 294 -15.30 -24.01 -9.30
N GLN A 295 -14.09 -24.44 -9.65
CA GLN A 295 -13.70 -25.85 -9.52
C GLN A 295 -12.67 -26.17 -8.42
N GLU A 296 -12.18 -25.18 -7.67
CA GLU A 296 -11.15 -25.40 -6.64
C GLU A 296 -11.72 -25.51 -5.20
N TYR A 297 -13.02 -25.81 -5.05
CA TYR A 297 -13.73 -25.75 -3.76
C TYR A 297 -14.26 -27.08 -3.19
N GLU A 298 -13.89 -28.25 -3.73
CA GLU A 298 -14.37 -29.54 -3.18
C GLU A 298 -13.29 -30.52 -2.68
N ASP A 299 -12.00 -30.28 -2.88
CA ASP A 299 -10.96 -31.27 -2.56
C ASP A 299 -10.30 -31.14 -1.16
N ASP A 300 -10.92 -30.43 -0.22
CA ASP A 300 -10.39 -30.27 1.15
C ASP A 300 -11.50 -30.34 2.22
N LEU A 301 -12.40 -31.34 2.10
CA LEU A 301 -13.28 -31.79 3.19
C LEU A 301 -12.53 -32.73 4.15
#